data_AF-A0A378VV02-F1
#
_entry.id   AF-A0A378VV02-F1
#
_cell.length_a   1.000
_cell.length_b   1.000
_cell.length_c   1.000
_cell.angle_alpha   90.00
_cell.angle_beta   90.00
_cell.angle_gamma   90.00
#
_symmetry.space_group_name_H-M   'P 1'
#
loop_
_entity.id
_entity.type
_entity.pdbx_description
1 polymer ?
#
loop_
_entity_poly.entity_id
_entity_poly.type
_entity_poly.pdbx_seq_one_letter_code
_entity_poly.pdbx_strand_id
1 'polypeptide(L)'
;MSKKALLAFLAEQVKDAKAKGVLFSLHMKATMMKVSDPIIFGHAVKVFFAPVFEKFGGKLAAAGVNVNNGFGNLIANLDKLDADTRAAVEAEITAVYAANPDLAMVDSDKGITNLHVPSDVIVDASMPAMIRNSGRMWDKTAKRKTPKP
;
A
#
# COMPACT_ATOMS: atom_id res chain seq x y z
N MET A 1 -8.41 18.41 6.25
CA MET A 1 -7.16 17.62 6.39
C MET A 1 -6.09 18.26 5.51
N SER A 2 -4.90 18.56 6.03
CA SER A 2 -3.80 19.13 5.23
C SER A 2 -3.06 18.04 4.45
N LYS A 3 -3.05 18.13 3.12
CA LYS A 3 -2.33 17.17 2.25
C LYS A 3 -0.84 17.09 2.59
N LYS A 4 -0.19 18.23 2.80
CA LYS A 4 1.25 18.29 3.12
C LYS A 4 1.55 17.57 4.43
N ALA A 5 0.73 17.80 5.46
CA ALA A 5 0.89 17.14 6.75
C ALA A 5 0.64 15.62 6.63
N LEU A 6 -0.38 15.20 5.88
CA LEU A 6 -0.66 13.78 5.64
C LEU A 6 0.50 13.07 4.95
N LEU A 7 1.06 13.65 3.89
CA LEU A 7 2.18 13.04 3.16
C LEU A 7 3.44 12.94 4.03
N ALA A 8 3.73 13.97 4.82
CA ALA A 8 4.84 13.95 5.77
C ALA A 8 4.65 12.86 6.83
N PHE A 9 3.46 12.77 7.42
CA PHE A 9 3.10 11.74 8.39
C PHE A 9 3.26 10.34 7.81
N LEU A 10 2.67 10.06 6.64
CA LEU A 10 2.76 8.74 6.00
C LEU A 10 4.22 8.36 5.73
N ALA A 11 5.04 9.29 5.23
CA ALA A 11 6.45 9.04 4.96
C ALA A 11 7.24 8.74 6.24
N GLU A 12 6.94 9.44 7.33
CA GLU A 12 7.50 9.17 8.65
C GLU A 12 7.08 7.78 9.16
N GLN A 13 5.80 7.41 9.02
CA GLN A 13 5.30 6.14 9.53
C GLN A 13 5.87 4.95 8.76
N VAL A 14 6.06 5.06 7.45
CA VAL A 14 6.74 4.03 6.63
C VAL A 14 8.19 3.83 7.10
N LYS A 15 8.92 4.93 7.34
CA LYS A 15 10.31 4.86 7.84
C LYS A 15 10.38 4.28 9.25
N ASP A 16 9.48 4.69 10.14
CA ASP A 16 9.41 4.21 11.52
C ASP A 16 9.08 2.71 11.58
N ALA A 17 8.12 2.23 10.77
CA ALA A 17 7.81 0.81 10.65
C ALA A 17 9.03 0.00 10.22
N LYS A 18 9.80 0.50 9.24
CA LYS A 18 11.04 -0.15 8.78
C LYS A 18 12.08 -0.19 9.89
N ALA A 19 12.33 0.94 10.54
CA ALA A 19 13.32 1.05 11.61
C ALA A 19 13.02 0.10 12.78
N LYS A 20 11.74 -0.10 13.09
CA LYS A 20 11.27 -1.02 14.15
C LYS A 20 11.13 -2.47 13.69
N GLY A 21 11.28 -2.76 12.40
CA GLY A 21 11.12 -4.09 11.84
C GLY A 21 9.68 -4.64 11.97
N VAL A 22 8.67 -3.77 12.06
CA VAL A 22 7.24 -4.13 12.18
C VAL A 22 6.55 -4.05 10.82
N LEU A 23 5.37 -4.66 10.70
CA LEU A 23 4.56 -4.52 9.49
C LEU A 23 4.03 -3.09 9.39
N PHE A 24 3.97 -2.52 8.19
CA PHE A 24 3.15 -1.35 7.94
C PHE A 24 1.73 -1.80 7.57
N SER A 25 0.72 -1.23 8.23
CA SER A 25 -0.68 -1.44 7.89
C SER A 25 -1.45 -0.12 7.88
N LEU A 26 -2.54 -0.10 7.12
CA LEU A 26 -3.40 1.04 6.91
C LEU A 26 -4.84 0.58 7.08
N HIS A 27 -5.56 1.24 7.98
CA HIS A 27 -6.92 0.87 8.37
C HIS A 27 -7.86 2.04 8.05
N MET A 28 -8.71 1.88 7.03
CA MET A 28 -9.60 2.94 6.52
C MET A 28 -11.04 2.43 6.41
N LYS A 29 -12.00 3.27 6.03
CA LYS A 29 -13.40 2.88 5.80
C LYS A 29 -13.87 3.30 4.40
N ALA A 30 -13.06 2.95 3.38
CA ALA A 30 -13.19 3.45 2.00
C ALA A 30 -14.53 3.16 1.31
N THR A 31 -15.25 2.11 1.71
CA THR A 31 -16.58 1.78 1.16
C THR A 31 -17.67 2.76 1.59
N MET A 32 -17.61 3.23 2.85
CA MET A 32 -18.56 4.20 3.40
C MET A 32 -18.10 5.64 3.13
N MET A 33 -16.80 5.90 3.31
CA MET A 33 -16.19 7.21 3.12
C MET A 33 -15.73 7.40 1.66
N LYS A 34 -16.69 7.36 0.73
CA LYS A 34 -16.49 7.23 -0.73
C LYS A 34 -15.60 8.31 -1.39
N VAL A 35 -15.39 9.44 -0.73
CA VAL A 35 -14.60 10.56 -1.29
C VAL A 35 -13.26 10.69 -0.56
N SER A 36 -13.26 10.82 0.76
CA SER A 36 -12.04 11.11 1.52
C SER A 36 -11.07 9.93 1.56
N ASP A 37 -11.56 8.75 1.88
CA ASP A 37 -10.73 7.60 2.22
C ASP A 37 -10.00 7.03 1.00
N PRO A 38 -10.62 6.92 -0.20
CA PRO A 38 -9.89 6.57 -1.42
C PRO A 38 -8.75 7.55 -1.75
N ILE A 39 -8.90 8.85 -1.46
CA ILE A 39 -7.85 9.85 -1.69
C ILE A 39 -6.69 9.64 -0.69
N ILE A 40 -7.00 9.42 0.58
CA ILE A 40 -6.00 9.14 1.62
C ILE A 40 -5.27 7.83 1.31
N PHE A 41 -6.01 6.80 0.89
CA PHE A 41 -5.45 5.51 0.47
C PHE A 41 -4.48 5.68 -0.71
N GLY A 42 -4.90 6.42 -1.74
CA GLY A 42 -4.04 6.73 -2.88
C GLY A 42 -2.78 7.51 -2.48
N HIS A 43 -2.85 8.39 -1.48
CA HIS A 43 -1.67 9.03 -0.91
C HIS A 43 -0.75 8.02 -0.19
N ALA A 44 -1.29 7.09 0.58
CA ALA A 44 -0.49 6.04 1.22
C ALA A 44 0.22 5.15 0.18
N VAL A 45 -0.47 4.75 -0.89
CA VAL A 45 0.13 3.99 -1.99
C VAL A 45 1.25 4.79 -2.67
N LYS A 46 1.01 6.07 -2.98
CA LYS A 46 2.03 6.93 -3.60
C LYS A 46 3.25 7.16 -2.71
N VAL A 47 3.05 7.30 -1.40
CA VAL A 47 4.17 7.48 -0.45
C VAL A 47 4.96 6.19 -0.31
N PHE A 48 4.30 5.04 -0.20
CA PHE A 48 4.99 3.75 -0.10
C PHE A 48 5.78 3.46 -1.38
N PHE A 49 5.19 3.66 -2.56
CA PHE A 49 5.83 3.42 -3.86
C PHE A 49 6.39 4.69 -4.52
N ALA A 50 6.86 5.66 -3.73
CA ALA A 50 7.31 6.97 -4.25
C ALA A 50 8.31 6.86 -5.43
N PRO A 51 9.36 6.01 -5.37
CA PRO A 51 10.30 5.88 -6.50
C PRO A 51 9.65 5.44 -7.82
N VAL A 52 8.61 4.61 -7.77
CA VAL A 52 7.87 4.15 -8.96
C VAL A 52 7.15 5.32 -9.62
N PHE A 53 6.47 6.17 -8.83
CA PHE A 53 5.75 7.33 -9.35
C PHE A 53 6.69 8.47 -9.78
N GLU A 54 7.83 8.63 -9.10
CA GLU A 54 8.85 9.62 -9.49
C GLU A 54 9.46 9.28 -10.85
N LYS A 55 9.76 8.00 -11.11
CA LYS A 55 10.38 7.54 -12.36
C LYS A 55 9.37 7.36 -13.50
N PHE A 56 8.18 6.85 -13.21
CA PHE A 56 7.23 6.39 -14.23
C PHE A 56 5.86 7.06 -14.18
N GLY A 57 5.65 8.06 -13.31
CA GLY A 57 4.34 8.66 -13.06
C GLY A 57 3.59 9.13 -14.30
N GLY A 58 4.28 9.73 -15.27
CA GLY A 58 3.68 10.13 -16.54
C GLY A 58 3.17 8.95 -17.38
N LYS A 59 3.97 7.88 -17.50
CA LYS A 59 3.60 6.67 -18.24
C LYS A 59 2.47 5.91 -17.54
N LEU A 60 2.52 5.81 -16.20
CA LEU A 60 1.46 5.20 -15.41
C LEU A 60 0.15 5.97 -15.52
N ALA A 61 0.19 7.31 -15.51
CA ALA A 61 -0.99 8.13 -15.71
C ALA A 61 -1.59 7.93 -17.12
N ALA A 62 -0.75 7.88 -18.16
CA ALA A 62 -1.18 7.62 -19.53
C ALA A 62 -1.82 6.22 -19.70
N ALA A 63 -1.33 5.22 -18.94
CA ALA A 63 -1.91 3.88 -18.89
C ALA A 63 -3.23 3.81 -18.08
N GLY A 64 -3.67 4.90 -17.45
CA GLY A 64 -4.91 4.97 -16.68
C GLY A 64 -4.79 4.49 -15.23
N VAL A 65 -3.56 4.45 -14.68
CA VAL A 65 -3.34 4.07 -13.28
C VAL A 65 -3.99 5.08 -12.33
N ASN A 66 -4.89 4.60 -11.49
CA ASN A 66 -5.53 5.34 -10.41
C ASN A 66 -5.41 4.58 -9.08
N VAL A 67 -4.40 4.91 -8.30
CA VAL A 67 -4.15 4.27 -7.00
C VAL A 67 -5.10 4.68 -5.87
N ASN A 68 -6.06 5.57 -6.13
CA ASN A 68 -7.20 5.71 -5.22
C ASN A 68 -8.07 4.44 -5.23
N ASN A 69 -7.97 3.63 -6.28
CA ASN A 69 -8.53 2.27 -6.38
C ASN A 69 -7.54 1.19 -5.90
N GLY A 70 -6.42 1.61 -5.32
CA GLY A 70 -5.38 0.76 -4.74
C GLY A 70 -4.26 0.31 -5.67
N PHE A 71 -3.25 -0.32 -5.08
CA PHE A 71 -2.07 -0.81 -5.79
C PHE A 71 -2.43 -1.91 -6.82
N GLY A 72 -3.48 -2.68 -6.57
CA GLY A 72 -3.98 -3.66 -7.55
C GLY A 72 -4.38 -3.01 -8.88
N ASN A 73 -4.87 -1.76 -8.85
CA ASN A 73 -5.15 -1.01 -10.08
C ASN A 73 -3.86 -0.68 -10.85
N LEU A 74 -2.75 -0.36 -10.17
CA LEU A 74 -1.46 -0.17 -10.84
C LEU A 74 -1.05 -1.47 -11.55
N ILE A 75 -1.05 -2.59 -10.83
CA ILE A 75 -0.66 -3.90 -11.37
C ILE A 75 -1.53 -4.29 -12.58
N ALA A 76 -2.84 -4.10 -12.48
CA ALA A 76 -3.79 -4.41 -13.54
C ALA A 76 -3.71 -3.49 -14.78
N ASN A 77 -2.91 -2.43 -14.77
CA ASN A 77 -2.68 -1.56 -15.93
C ASN A 77 -1.24 -1.64 -16.46
N LEU A 78 -0.38 -2.49 -15.89
CA LEU A 78 0.99 -2.68 -16.38
C LEU A 78 1.02 -3.34 -17.77
N ASP A 79 -0.01 -4.10 -18.12
CA ASP A 79 -0.20 -4.72 -19.44
C ASP A 79 -0.43 -3.70 -20.57
N LYS A 80 -0.80 -2.47 -20.23
CA LYS A 80 -0.98 -1.35 -21.18
C LYS A 80 0.32 -0.60 -21.50
N LEU A 81 1.41 -0.94 -20.82
CA LEU A 81 2.73 -0.36 -21.07
C LEU A 81 3.51 -1.21 -22.08
N ASP A 82 4.46 -0.59 -22.77
CA ASP A 82 5.45 -1.34 -23.55
C ASP A 82 6.30 -2.25 -22.65
N ALA A 83 6.83 -3.34 -23.23
CA ALA A 83 7.52 -4.39 -22.48
C ALA A 83 8.71 -3.87 -21.65
N ASP A 84 9.49 -2.94 -22.21
CA ASP A 84 10.67 -2.37 -21.53
C ASP A 84 10.24 -1.51 -20.33
N THR A 85 9.25 -0.64 -20.52
CA THR A 85 8.70 0.16 -19.43
C THR A 85 8.07 -0.72 -18.35
N ARG A 86 7.30 -1.74 -18.74
CA ARG A 86 6.68 -2.67 -17.80
C ARG A 86 7.73 -3.36 -16.94
N ALA A 87 8.76 -3.93 -17.55
CA ALA A 87 9.85 -4.60 -16.84
C ALA A 87 10.57 -3.63 -15.88
N ALA A 88 10.81 -2.39 -16.30
CA ALA A 88 11.43 -1.37 -15.46
C ALA A 88 10.54 -1.00 -14.24
N VAL A 89 9.22 -0.90 -14.43
CA VAL A 89 8.26 -0.65 -13.34
C VAL A 89 8.22 -1.82 -12.36
N GLU A 90 8.16 -3.07 -12.85
CA GLU A 90 8.16 -4.28 -12.01
C GLU A 90 9.46 -4.42 -11.19
N ALA A 91 10.61 -4.10 -11.79
CA ALA A 91 11.89 -4.07 -11.10
C ALA A 91 11.90 -2.99 -9.99
N GLU A 92 11.37 -1.79 -10.28
CA GLU A 92 11.30 -0.71 -9.30
C GLU A 92 10.35 -1.05 -8.15
N ILE A 93 9.21 -1.68 -8.42
CA ILE A 93 8.29 -2.18 -7.39
C ILE A 93 9.01 -3.16 -6.47
N THR A 94 9.78 -4.10 -7.04
CA THR A 94 10.56 -5.08 -6.28
C THR A 94 11.61 -4.39 -5.41
N ALA A 95 12.31 -3.38 -5.94
CA ALA A 95 13.27 -2.59 -5.19
C ALA A 95 12.61 -1.81 -4.04
N VAL A 96 11.43 -1.23 -4.27
CA VAL A 96 10.65 -0.55 -3.22
C VAL A 96 10.30 -1.53 -2.11
N TYR A 97 9.77 -2.72 -2.42
CA TYR A 97 9.45 -3.72 -1.39
C TYR A 97 10.67 -4.12 -0.55
N ALA A 98 11.85 -4.25 -1.16
CA ALA A 98 13.09 -4.53 -0.43
C ALA A 98 13.57 -3.32 0.41
N ALA A 99 13.29 -2.10 -0.05
CA ALA A 99 13.72 -0.86 0.59
C ALA A 99 12.75 -0.33 1.67
N ASN A 100 11.55 -0.88 1.80
CA ASN A 100 10.51 -0.43 2.71
C ASN A 100 10.21 -1.46 3.83
N PRO A 101 9.35 -1.15 4.82
CA PRO A 101 8.86 -2.18 5.73
C PRO A 101 8.02 -3.21 4.97
N ASP A 102 7.96 -4.43 5.51
CA ASP A 102 6.97 -5.41 5.06
C ASP A 102 5.54 -4.85 5.27
N LEU A 103 4.63 -5.14 4.36
CA LEU A 103 3.21 -4.79 4.48
C LEU A 103 2.44 -5.90 5.21
N ALA A 104 1.39 -5.52 5.92
CA ALA A 104 0.36 -6.49 6.30
C ALA A 104 -0.31 -7.10 5.07
N MET A 105 -0.62 -8.38 5.13
CA MET A 105 -1.23 -9.15 4.06
C MET A 105 -2.72 -9.36 4.29
N VAL A 106 -3.50 -9.29 3.21
CA VAL A 106 -4.89 -9.73 3.14
C VAL A 106 -4.94 -11.22 2.80
N ASP A 107 -4.17 -11.62 1.78
CA ASP A 107 -4.00 -13.01 1.35
C ASP A 107 -2.52 -13.22 1.03
N SER A 108 -1.80 -13.94 1.90
CA SER A 108 -0.34 -14.12 1.78
C SER A 108 0.02 -15.04 0.61
N ASP A 109 -0.81 -16.06 0.34
CA ASP A 109 -0.57 -17.05 -0.70
C ASP A 109 -0.69 -16.43 -2.10
N LYS A 110 -1.56 -15.43 -2.24
CA LYS A 110 -1.75 -14.68 -3.49
C LYS A 110 -0.95 -13.38 -3.56
N GLY A 111 -0.17 -13.05 -2.52
CA GLY A 111 0.57 -11.79 -2.46
C GLY A 111 -0.30 -10.54 -2.36
N ILE A 112 -1.57 -10.66 -1.93
CA ILE A 112 -2.48 -9.52 -1.78
C ILE A 112 -2.15 -8.79 -0.48
N THR A 113 -1.60 -7.60 -0.61
CA THR A 113 -1.19 -6.73 0.50
C THR A 113 -2.33 -5.81 0.95
N ASN A 114 -2.20 -5.23 2.13
CA ASN A 114 -3.08 -4.20 2.67
C ASN A 114 -3.22 -2.94 1.78
N LEU A 115 -2.30 -2.72 0.83
CA LEU A 115 -2.37 -1.61 -0.13
C LEU A 115 -3.01 -2.01 -1.49
N HIS A 116 -3.44 -3.27 -1.67
CA HIS A 116 -3.99 -3.73 -2.96
C HIS A 116 -5.35 -3.12 -3.29
N VAL A 117 -6.32 -3.23 -2.39
CA VAL A 117 -7.68 -2.73 -2.58
C VAL A 117 -8.12 -1.91 -1.36
N PRO A 118 -8.64 -0.68 -1.53
CA PRO A 118 -9.00 0.19 -0.42
C PRO A 118 -10.08 -0.36 0.53
N SER A 119 -10.89 -1.30 0.04
CA SER A 119 -12.00 -1.90 0.79
C SER A 119 -11.65 -3.19 1.53
N ASP A 120 -10.45 -3.75 1.34
CA ASP A 120 -10.12 -5.05 1.93
C ASP A 120 -9.89 -4.99 3.44
N VAL A 121 -9.27 -3.90 3.92
CA VAL A 121 -8.95 -3.70 5.34
C VAL A 121 -9.78 -2.54 5.90
N ILE A 122 -10.96 -2.88 6.40
CA ILE A 122 -11.93 -1.93 6.93
C ILE A 122 -11.69 -1.72 8.43
N VAL A 123 -11.49 -0.48 8.87
CA VAL A 123 -11.00 -0.15 10.23
C VAL A 123 -11.83 -0.74 11.38
N ASP A 124 -13.16 -0.78 11.23
CA ASP A 124 -14.10 -1.29 12.24
C ASP A 124 -14.06 -2.81 12.41
N ALA A 125 -13.69 -3.56 11.37
CA ALA A 125 -13.50 -5.00 11.43
C ALA A 125 -12.03 -5.39 11.71
N SER A 126 -11.10 -4.69 11.05
CA SER A 126 -9.68 -5.03 11.05
C SER A 126 -8.98 -4.72 12.38
N MET A 127 -9.30 -3.60 13.03
CA MET A 127 -8.69 -3.24 14.32
C MET A 127 -9.08 -4.21 15.44
N PRO A 128 -10.36 -4.57 15.64
CA PRO A 128 -10.72 -5.61 16.61
C PRO A 128 -10.10 -6.97 16.30
N ALA A 129 -10.03 -7.36 15.02
CA ALA A 129 -9.40 -8.63 14.61
C ALA A 129 -7.90 -8.65 14.97
N MET A 130 -7.17 -7.57 14.69
CA MET A 130 -5.76 -7.41 15.07
C MET A 130 -5.60 -7.50 16.60
N ILE A 131 -6.40 -6.77 17.37
CA ILE A 131 -6.34 -6.76 18.84
C ILE A 131 -6.60 -8.16 19.40
N ARG A 132 -7.65 -8.85 18.93
CA ARG A 132 -7.97 -10.22 19.32
C ARG A 132 -6.82 -11.19 19.03
N ASN A 133 -6.09 -10.97 17.94
CA ASN A 133 -4.94 -11.78 17.55
C ASN A 133 -3.63 -11.32 18.21
N SER A 134 -3.70 -10.86 19.46
CA SER A 134 -2.55 -10.40 20.25
C SER A 134 -1.81 -9.21 19.63
N GLY A 135 -2.54 -8.30 18.97
CA GLY A 135 -1.95 -7.15 18.29
C GLY A 135 -1.10 -7.53 17.07
N ARG A 136 -1.48 -8.57 16.33
CA ARG A 136 -0.70 -9.08 15.18
C ARG A 136 -1.52 -9.17 13.90
N MET A 137 -0.85 -8.96 12.78
CA MET A 137 -1.36 -9.19 11.42
C MET A 137 -0.44 -10.19 10.68
N TRP A 138 -0.85 -10.59 9.48
CA TRP A 138 -0.14 -11.57 8.67
C TRP A 138 0.94 -10.90 7.83
N ASP A 139 2.13 -11.48 7.81
CA ASP A 139 3.23 -11.11 6.91
C ASP A 139 3.20 -11.95 5.62
N LYS A 140 4.10 -11.63 4.68
CA LYS A 140 4.24 -12.35 3.39
C LYS A 140 4.52 -13.86 3.49
N THR A 141 4.88 -14.36 4.68
CA THR A 141 5.13 -15.79 4.95
C THR A 141 3.97 -16.46 5.69
N ALA A 142 2.80 -15.81 5.74
CA ALA A 142 1.64 -16.23 6.51
C ALA A 142 1.93 -16.38 8.01
N LYS A 143 2.91 -15.64 8.55
CA LYS A 143 3.22 -15.61 9.98
C LYS A 143 2.66 -14.35 10.62
N ARG A 144 2.32 -14.47 11.91
CA ARG A 144 1.77 -13.36 12.70
C ARG A 144 2.90 -12.47 13.20
N LYS A 145 2.87 -11.20 12.81
CA LYS A 145 3.86 -10.18 13.18
C LYS A 145 3.17 -8.90 13.67
N THR A 146 3.83 -8.17 14.54
CA THR A 146 3.33 -6.90 15.06
C THR A 146 3.25 -5.87 13.92
N PRO A 147 2.10 -5.19 13.74
CA PRO A 147 1.97 -4.10 12.78
C PRO A 147 2.11 -2.72 13.46
N LYS A 148 2.28 -1.72 12.62
CA LYS A 148 2.09 -0.30 12.88
C LYS A 148 0.85 0.14 12.08
N PRO A 149 -0.33 0.21 12.72
CA PRO A 149 -1.59 0.55 12.08
C PRO A 149 -1.80 2.04 11.83
#